data_AF-X0YLN7-F1
#
_entry.id   AF-X0YLN7-F1
#
_cell.length_a   1.000
_cell.length_b   1.000
_cell.length_c   1.000
_cell.angle_alpha   90.00
_cell.angle_beta   90.00
_cell.angle_gamma   90.00
#
_symmetry.space_group_name_H-M   'P 1'
#
loop_
_entity.id
_entity.type
_entity.pdbx_description
1 polymer ?
#
loop_
_entity_poly.entity_id
_entity_poly.type
_entity_poly.pdbx_seq_one_letter_code
_entity_poly.pdbx_strand_id
1 'polypeptide(L)'
;DSNMHVNISSIGSVTNREILNNFVYGKYAHQNPKKKATLDKWCKFIIPELFLKYEFICILIAISDIVPHIKKMNKEVLEYLT
;
A
#
# COMPACT_ATOMS: atom_id res chain seq x y z
N ASP A 1 5.24 5.76 33.95
CA ASP A 1 6.28 6.25 33.05
C ASP A 1 5.81 6.36 31.62
N SER A 2 6.11 7.52 31.04
CA SER A 2 6.09 7.88 29.61
C SER A 2 4.75 7.76 28.87
N ASN A 3 4.04 8.90 28.80
CA ASN A 3 3.20 9.27 27.66
C ASN A 3 4.02 9.07 26.37
N MET A 4 3.91 7.89 25.76
CA MET A 4 4.53 7.57 24.50
C MET A 4 3.77 8.33 23.42
N HIS A 5 4.11 9.60 23.23
CA HIS A 5 3.84 10.31 21.99
C HIS A 5 4.46 9.47 20.87
N VAL A 6 3.64 8.64 20.23
CA VAL A 6 4.01 7.93 19.00
C VAL A 6 4.20 9.02 17.97
N ASN A 7 5.44 9.49 17.83
CA ASN A 7 5.76 10.51 16.87
C ASN A 7 5.79 9.82 15.50
N ILE A 8 4.62 9.80 14.83
CA ILE A 8 4.44 9.27 13.48
C ILE A 8 5.40 9.99 12.50
N SER A 9 5.92 11.17 12.85
CA SER A 9 6.96 11.88 12.09
C SER A 9 8.28 11.11 11.99
N SER A 10 8.56 10.15 12.89
CA SER A 10 9.79 9.33 12.89
C SER A 10 9.82 8.28 11.78
N ILE A 11 8.70 8.07 11.09
CA ILE A 11 8.57 7.15 9.96
C ILE A 11 9.03 7.82 8.65
N GLY A 12 9.30 9.13 8.64
CA GLY A 12 9.46 9.90 7.41
C GLY A 12 8.12 9.96 6.64
N SER A 13 8.04 10.76 5.59
CA SER A 13 6.85 10.78 4.73
C SER A 13 6.76 9.50 3.91
N VAL A 14 6.26 8.42 4.50
CA VAL A 14 6.01 7.16 3.79
C VAL A 14 4.91 7.37 2.76
N THR A 15 5.21 7.10 1.51
CA THR A 15 4.29 7.29 0.39
C THR A 15 3.44 6.04 0.13
N ASN A 16 2.26 6.22 -0.49
CA ASN A 16 1.39 5.10 -0.90
C ASN A 16 2.14 4.07 -1.78
N ARG A 17 3.05 4.55 -2.63
CA ARG A 17 3.89 3.70 -3.48
C ARG A 17 4.83 2.82 -2.65
N GLU A 18 5.43 3.37 -1.60
CA GLU A 18 6.32 2.62 -0.72
C GLU A 18 5.54 1.63 0.15
N ILE A 19 4.36 1.98 0.64
CA ILE A 19 3.47 1.06 1.36
C ILE A 19 3.13 -0.12 0.46
N LEU A 20 2.59 0.14 -0.74
CA LEU A 20 2.22 -0.90 -1.70
C LEU A 20 3.42 -1.79 -2.03
N ASN A 21 4.57 -1.20 -2.35
CA ASN A 21 5.77 -1.96 -2.70
C ASN A 21 6.29 -2.83 -1.56
N ASN A 22 6.30 -2.34 -0.32
CA ASN A 22 6.83 -3.10 0.81
C ASN A 22 5.85 -4.20 1.25
N PHE A 23 4.54 -3.98 1.20
CA PHE A 23 3.57 -5.05 1.47
C PHE A 23 3.56 -6.11 0.37
N VAL A 24 3.44 -5.72 -0.91
CA VAL A 24 3.39 -6.68 -2.03
C VAL A 24 4.67 -7.50 -2.10
N TYR A 25 5.83 -6.87 -2.14
CA TYR A 25 7.09 -7.61 -2.33
C TYR A 25 7.75 -8.06 -1.01
N GLY A 26 7.44 -7.45 0.13
CA GLY A 26 7.96 -7.89 1.42
C GLY A 26 7.15 -9.03 2.04
N LYS A 27 5.83 -9.04 1.84
CA LYS A 27 4.90 -9.94 2.53
C LYS A 27 4.13 -10.92 1.63
N TYR A 28 3.66 -10.50 0.44
CA TYR A 28 2.63 -11.25 -0.28
C TYR A 28 3.06 -11.97 -1.58
N ALA A 29 3.91 -11.36 -2.41
CA ALA A 29 4.15 -11.82 -3.79
C ALA A 29 5.57 -12.37 -4.01
N HIS A 30 6.62 -11.66 -3.60
CA HIS A 30 8.01 -12.04 -3.90
C HIS A 30 8.96 -11.63 -2.78
N GLN A 31 8.84 -12.31 -1.63
CA GLN A 31 9.55 -12.02 -0.38
C GLN A 31 10.97 -11.48 -0.62
N ASN A 32 11.12 -10.16 -0.50
CA ASN A 32 12.39 -9.46 -0.67
C ASN A 32 12.92 -9.10 0.73
N PRO A 33 14.09 -9.63 1.15
CA PRO A 33 14.60 -9.44 2.51
C PRO A 33 14.71 -7.97 2.95
N LYS A 34 15.11 -7.06 2.04
CA LYS A 34 15.23 -5.63 2.35
C LYS A 34 13.87 -4.98 2.58
N LYS A 35 12.88 -5.33 1.75
CA LYS A 35 11.51 -4.81 1.88
C LYS A 35 10.79 -5.42 3.09
N LYS A 36 11.02 -6.70 3.36
CA LYS A 36 10.53 -7.37 4.58
C LYS A 36 11.09 -6.68 5.83
N ALA A 37 12.40 -6.44 5.91
CA ALA A 37 13.00 -5.75 7.04
C ALA A 37 12.46 -4.32 7.23
N THR A 38 12.16 -3.62 6.12
CA THR A 38 11.53 -2.29 6.16
C THR A 38 10.10 -2.38 6.72
N LEU A 39 9.31 -3.34 6.24
CA LEU A 39 7.96 -3.59 6.73
C LEU A 39 7.96 -4.01 8.21
N ASP A 40 8.85 -4.90 8.61
CA ASP A 40 8.99 -5.35 10.00
C ASP A 40 9.39 -4.19 10.93
N LYS A 41 10.25 -3.28 10.46
CA LYS A 41 10.61 -2.06 11.20
C LYS A 41 9.40 -1.14 11.39
N TRP A 42 8.59 -0.96 10.35
CA TRP A 42 7.39 -0.13 10.43
C TRP A 42 6.31 -0.76 11.32
N CYS A 43 6.16 -2.07 11.27
CA CYS A 43 5.20 -2.85 12.05
C CYS A 43 5.71 -3.24 13.43
N LYS A 44 6.84 -2.69 13.90
CA LYS A 44 7.40 -2.99 15.23
C LYS A 44 6.42 -2.62 16.36
N PHE A 45 5.50 -1.70 16.11
CA PHE A 45 4.47 -1.28 17.04
C PHE A 45 3.07 -1.49 16.45
N ILE A 46 2.11 -1.87 17.30
CA ILE A 46 0.74 -2.23 16.91
C ILE A 46 0.02 -1.08 16.19
N ILE A 47 0.15 0.15 16.69
CA ILE A 47 -0.56 1.32 16.13
C ILE A 47 -0.09 1.64 14.70
N PRO A 48 1.21 1.82 14.42
CA PRO A 48 1.74 1.92 13.06
C PRO A 48 1.37 0.75 12.14
N GLU A 49 1.37 -0.49 12.66
CA GLU A 49 0.99 -1.65 11.86
C GLU A 49 -0.48 -1.58 11.40
N LEU A 50 -1.40 -1.23 12.30
CA LEU A 50 -2.81 -1.08 11.97
C LEU A 50 -3.03 0.04 10.94
N PHE A 51 -2.39 1.18 11.15
CA PHE A 51 -2.44 2.31 10.22
C PHE A 51 -1.94 1.92 8.83
N LEU A 52 -0.78 1.28 8.74
CA LEU A 52 -0.19 0.88 7.46
C LEU A 52 -1.01 -0.19 6.72
N LYS A 53 -1.63 -1.11 7.45
CA LYS A 53 -2.57 -2.08 6.86
C LYS A 53 -3.82 -1.39 6.33
N TYR A 54 -4.37 -0.43 7.08
CA TYR A 54 -5.51 0.37 6.63
C TYR A 54 -5.18 1.12 5.34
N GLU A 55 -4.07 1.86 5.30
CA GLU A 55 -3.60 2.55 4.10
C GLU A 55 -3.38 1.60 2.92
N PHE A 56 -2.79 0.42 3.17
CA PHE A 56 -2.63 -0.60 2.14
C PHE A 56 -3.97 -1.06 1.55
N ILE A 57 -4.99 -1.28 2.39
CA ILE A 57 -6.35 -1.62 1.93
C ILE A 57 -6.97 -0.48 1.11
N CYS A 58 -6.86 0.76 1.58
CA CYS A 58 -7.35 1.93 0.84
C CYS A 58 -6.71 2.05 -0.55
N ILE A 59 -5.41 1.78 -0.66
CA ILE A 59 -4.70 1.76 -1.95
C ILE A 59 -5.26 0.66 -2.86
N LEU A 60 -5.52 -0.55 -2.33
CA LEU A 60 -6.09 -1.64 -3.13
C LEU A 60 -7.51 -1.34 -3.61
N ILE A 61 -8.33 -0.69 -2.79
CA ILE A 61 -9.67 -0.24 -3.19
C ILE A 61 -9.57 0.79 -4.32
N ALA A 62 -8.73 1.82 -4.16
CA ALA A 62 -8.55 2.84 -5.18
C ALA A 62 -8.01 2.28 -6.51
N ILE A 63 -7.11 1.28 -6.46
CA ILE A 63 -6.67 0.56 -7.66
C ILE A 63 -7.82 -0.26 -8.24
N SER A 64 -8.63 -0.91 -7.41
CA SER A 64 -9.77 -1.70 -7.88
C SER A 64 -10.82 -0.84 -8.59
N ASP A 65 -11.01 0.40 -8.14
CA ASP A 65 -11.89 1.38 -8.77
C ASP A 65 -11.43 1.80 -10.17
N ILE A 66 -10.14 1.63 -10.52
CA ILE A 66 -9.66 1.90 -11.88
C ILE A 66 -10.13 0.85 -12.90
N VAL A 67 -10.42 -0.37 -12.43
CA VAL A 67 -10.80 -1.50 -13.29
C VAL A 67 -12.05 -1.22 -14.14
N PRO A 68 -13.17 -0.71 -13.59
CA PRO A 68 -14.33 -0.34 -14.41
C PRO A 68 -14.02 0.78 -15.41
N HIS A 69 -13.13 1.72 -15.09
CA HIS A 69 -12.71 2.76 -16.04
C HIS A 69 -11.93 2.16 -17.22
N ILE A 70 -10.97 1.28 -16.96
CA ILE A 70 -10.23 0.55 -18.01
C ILE A 70 -11.19 -0.27 -18.87
N LYS A 71 -12.14 -0.96 -18.23
CA LYS A 71 -13.15 -1.76 -18.94
C LYS A 71 -14.00 -0.90 -19.88
N LYS A 72 -14.41 0.29 -19.43
CA LYS A 72 -15.15 1.25 -20.26
C LYS A 72 -14.31 1.71 -21.46
N MET A 73 -13.08 2.14 -21.24
CA MET A 73 -12.18 2.56 -22.32
C MET A 73 -11.96 1.45 -23.35
N ASN A 74 -11.73 0.22 -22.88
CA ASN A 74 -11.54 -0.92 -23.79
C ASN A 74 -12.79 -1.19 -24.63
N LYS A 75 -13.98 -1.03 -24.06
CA LYS A 75 -15.24 -1.17 -24.81
C LYS A 75 -15.35 -0.10 -25.90
N GLU A 76 -15.07 1.16 -25.57
CA GLU A 76 -15.10 2.28 -26.53
C GLU A 76 -14.10 2.08 -27.68
N VAL A 77 -12.89 1.59 -27.37
CA VAL A 77 -11.87 1.28 -28.39
C VAL A 77 -12.31 0.14 -29.30
N LEU A 78 -12.90 -0.93 -28.75
CA LEU A 78 -13.41 -2.03 -29.57
C LEU A 78 -14.54 -1.56 -30.49
N GLU A 79 -15.48 -0.77 -29.98
CA GLU A 79 -16.57 -0.19 -30.78
C GLU A 79 -16.07 0.73 -31.91
N TYR A 80 -14.94 1.42 -31.73
CA TYR A 80 -14.33 2.21 -32.79
C TYR A 80 -13.64 1.36 -33.88
N LEU A 81 -13.16 0.16 -33.52
CA LEU A 81 -12.39 -0.71 -34.40
C LEU A 81 -13.24 -1.75 -35.15
N THR A 82 -14.53 -1.89 -34.82
CA THR A 82 -15.49 -2.81 -35.48
C THR A 82 -16.57 -2.05 -36.22
#